data_AF-A0A9D8WBV1-F1
#
_entry.id   AF-A0A9D8WBV1-F1
#
_cell.length_a   1.000
_cell.length_b   1.000
_cell.length_c   1.000
_cell.angle_alpha   90.00
_cell.angle_beta   90.00
_cell.angle_gamma   90.00
#
_symmetry.space_group_name_H-M   'P 1'
#
loop_
_entity.id
_entity.type
_entity.pdbx_description
1 polymer ?
#
loop_
_entity_poly.entity_id
_entity_poly.type
_entity_poly.pdbx_seq_one_letter_code
_entity_poly.pdbx_strand_id
1 'polypeptide(L)'
;MPSRLPQAALGTLIILQLVMLASLFSGVAPHPPRLIPLFAMAPFLAASMAIAMMALVLGPLSGKTARALTGLAVVAALISYGPQKWIDPAIGEIWPAVLLGQIASLILLAAVAKPNLGESGRAGS
;
A
#
# COMPACT_ATOMS: atom_id res chain seq x y z
N MET A 1 0.98 12.09 -20.27
CA MET A 1 1.38 10.72 -19.86
C MET A 1 0.77 10.43 -18.51
N PRO A 2 0.18 9.24 -18.26
CA PRO A 2 -0.19 8.85 -16.90
C PRO A 2 1.03 9.00 -16.00
N SER A 3 0.85 9.55 -14.78
CA SER A 3 1.95 9.69 -13.84
C SER A 3 2.47 8.30 -13.49
N ARG A 4 3.74 8.01 -13.83
CA ARG A 4 4.37 6.71 -13.53
C ARG A 4 4.62 6.53 -12.04
N LEU A 5 4.67 7.62 -11.27
CA LEU A 5 4.94 7.60 -9.82
C LEU A 5 3.88 6.82 -9.02
N PRO A 6 2.57 7.10 -9.12
CA PRO A 6 1.55 6.35 -8.38
C PRO A 6 1.48 4.88 -8.77
N GLN A 7 1.70 4.56 -10.05
CA GLN A 7 1.76 3.17 -10.52
C GLN A 7 2.96 2.44 -9.90
N ALA A 8 4.15 3.07 -9.91
CA ALA A 8 5.34 2.52 -9.27
C ALA A 8 5.14 2.33 -7.76
N ALA A 9 4.53 3.29 -7.08
CA ALA A 9 4.26 3.19 -5.64
C ALA A 9 3.30 2.04 -5.30
N LEU A 10 2.22 1.85 -6.06
CA LEU A 10 1.35 0.67 -5.88
C LEU A 10 2.10 -0.64 -6.14
N GLY A 11 2.92 -0.69 -7.20
CA GLY A 11 3.78 -1.83 -7.50
C GLY A 11 4.71 -2.17 -6.33
N THR A 12 5.32 -1.16 -5.71
CA THR A 12 6.15 -1.33 -4.51
C THR A 12 5.35 -1.95 -3.37
N LEU A 13 4.14 -1.45 -3.08
CA LEU A 13 3.29 -2.00 -2.01
C LEU A 13 2.93 -3.48 -2.26
N ILE A 14 2.62 -3.84 -3.50
CA ILE A 14 2.34 -5.22 -3.90
C ILE A 14 3.57 -6.11 -3.67
N ILE A 15 4.76 -5.67 -4.11
CA ILE A 15 6.00 -6.42 -3.94
C ILE A 15 6.31 -6.62 -2.45
N LEU A 16 6.20 -5.57 -1.62
CA LEU A 16 6.44 -5.67 -0.18
C LEU A 16 5.51 -6.69 0.47
N GLN A 17 4.21 -6.66 0.12
CA GLN A 17 3.23 -7.58 0.68
C GLN A 17 3.45 -9.03 0.21
N LEU A 18 3.88 -9.24 -1.04
CA LEU A 18 4.27 -10.56 -1.56
C LEU A 18 5.50 -11.12 -0.83
N VAL A 19 6.52 -10.30 -0.60
CA VAL A 19 7.71 -10.71 0.15
C VAL A 19 7.35 -11.06 1.59
N MET A 20 6.46 -10.27 2.21
CA MET A 20 5.94 -10.56 3.54
C MET A 20 5.11 -11.86 3.58
N LEU A 21 4.29 -12.11 2.57
CA LEU A 21 3.54 -13.36 2.45
C LEU A 21 4.50 -14.55 2.24
N ALA A 22 5.54 -14.39 1.44
CA ALA A 22 6.55 -15.41 1.22
C ALA A 22 7.34 -15.72 2.49
N SER A 23 7.70 -14.71 3.29
CA SER A 23 8.41 -14.93 4.56
C SER A 23 7.57 -15.69 5.59
N LEU A 24 6.25 -15.49 5.57
CA LEU A 24 5.30 -16.28 6.38
C LEU A 24 5.36 -17.77 6.05
N PHE A 25 5.39 -18.11 4.76
CA PHE A 25 5.44 -19.51 4.32
C PHE A 25 6.82 -20.14 4.51
N SER A 26 7.90 -19.36 4.37
CA SER A 26 9.27 -19.87 4.55
C SER A 26 9.70 -19.95 6.02
N GLY A 27 8.95 -19.35 6.94
CA GLY A 27 9.28 -19.31 8.37
C GLY A 27 10.57 -18.54 8.68
N VAL A 28 11.02 -17.69 7.74
CA VAL A 28 12.26 -16.91 7.89
C VAL A 28 11.91 -15.64 8.67
N ALA A 29 12.69 -15.35 9.71
CA ALA A 29 12.60 -14.06 10.40
C ALA A 29 12.91 -12.93 9.42
N PRO A 30 12.18 -11.79 9.43
CA PRO A 30 11.14 -11.41 10.38
C PRO A 30 9.76 -11.96 9.99
N HIS A 31 9.21 -12.82 10.84
CA HIS A 31 7.81 -13.25 10.81
C HIS A 31 7.03 -12.40 11.83
N PRO A 32 5.71 -12.19 11.66
CA PRO A 32 4.90 -11.60 12.72
C PRO A 32 4.96 -12.50 13.97
N PRO A 33 4.64 -11.97 15.16
CA PRO A 33 4.60 -12.76 16.37
C PRO A 33 3.79 -14.04 16.15
N ARG A 34 4.34 -15.21 16.52
CA ARG A 34 3.70 -16.53 16.38
C ARG A 34 2.31 -16.63 17.05
N LEU A 35 1.92 -15.61 17.80
CA LEU A 35 0.65 -15.47 18.51
C LEU A 35 -0.52 -15.01 17.61
N ILE A 36 -0.27 -14.51 16.40
CA ILE A 36 -1.34 -14.17 15.46
C ILE A 36 -1.58 -15.39 14.55
N PRO A 37 -2.81 -15.94 14.47
CA PRO A 37 -3.10 -17.03 13.56
C PRO A 37 -2.65 -16.68 12.13
N LEU A 38 -1.94 -17.58 11.45
CA LEU A 38 -1.55 -17.41 10.04
C LEU A 38 -2.75 -17.02 9.15
N PHE A 39 -3.92 -17.58 9.47
CA PHE A 39 -5.19 -17.29 8.81
C PHE A 39 -5.79 -15.92 9.11
N ALA A 40 -5.28 -15.15 10.08
CA ALA A 40 -5.69 -13.76 10.27
C ALA A 40 -4.82 -12.80 9.44
N MET A 41 -3.52 -13.11 9.29
CA MET A 41 -2.58 -12.29 8.52
C MET A 41 -2.73 -12.50 7.01
N ALA A 42 -2.75 -13.76 6.53
CA ALA A 42 -2.75 -14.04 5.10
C ALA A 42 -3.97 -13.46 4.35
N PRO A 43 -5.21 -13.52 4.87
CA PRO A 43 -6.35 -12.86 4.23
C PRO A 43 -6.22 -11.34 4.19
N PHE A 44 -5.65 -10.72 5.22
CA PHE A 44 -5.38 -9.28 5.20
C PHE A 44 -4.33 -8.91 4.15
N LEU A 45 -3.25 -9.71 4.04
CA LEU A 45 -2.23 -9.52 3.00
C LEU A 45 -2.86 -9.65 1.60
N ALA A 46 -3.68 -10.68 1.39
CA ALA A 46 -4.39 -10.91 0.13
C ALA A 46 -5.35 -9.76 -0.22
N ALA A 47 -6.14 -9.28 0.74
CA ALA A 47 -7.04 -8.15 0.53
C ALA A 47 -6.28 -6.87 0.18
N SER A 48 -5.19 -6.57 0.90
CA SER A 48 -4.33 -5.42 0.64
C SER A 48 -3.75 -5.44 -0.79
N MET A 49 -3.21 -6.59 -1.21
CA MET A 49 -2.69 -6.76 -2.58
C MET A 49 -3.78 -6.65 -3.64
N ALA A 50 -4.96 -7.23 -3.40
CA ALA A 50 -6.07 -7.17 -4.34
C ALA A 50 -6.53 -5.72 -4.56
N ILE A 51 -6.68 -4.94 -3.49
CA ILE A 51 -7.04 -3.52 -3.56
C ILE A 51 -5.96 -2.73 -4.33
N ALA A 52 -4.68 -2.95 -4.02
CA ALA A 52 -3.57 -2.28 -4.70
C ALA A 52 -3.52 -2.63 -6.19
N MET A 53 -3.74 -3.91 -6.56
CA MET A 53 -3.81 -4.36 -7.94
C MET A 53 -5.01 -3.76 -8.68
N MET A 54 -6.19 -3.70 -8.07
CA MET A 54 -7.35 -3.05 -8.67
C MET A 54 -7.08 -1.57 -8.95
N ALA A 55 -6.49 -0.84 -8.00
CA ALA A 55 -6.11 0.56 -8.17
C ALA A 55 -5.07 0.74 -9.30
N LEU A 56 -4.11 -0.18 -9.42
CA LEU A 56 -3.07 -0.15 -10.43
C LEU A 56 -3.65 -0.37 -11.84
N VAL A 57 -4.53 -1.38 -11.99
CA VAL A 57 -5.18 -1.72 -13.27
C VAL A 57 -6.13 -0.62 -13.74
N LEU A 58 -6.93 -0.05 -12.84
CA LEU A 58 -7.86 1.05 -13.18
C LEU A 58 -7.13 2.38 -13.46
N GLY A 59 -5.84 2.46 -13.15
CA GLY A 59 -5.08 3.69 -13.15
C GLY A 59 -5.35 4.49 -11.86
N PRO A 60 -4.34 4.76 -11.01
CA PRO A 60 -4.57 5.16 -9.60
C PRO A 60 -5.40 6.44 -9.40
N LEU A 61 -5.41 7.32 -10.40
CA LEU A 61 -6.05 8.63 -10.35
C LEU A 61 -7.12 8.83 -11.44
N SER A 62 -7.46 7.78 -12.20
CA SER A 62 -8.33 7.88 -13.39
C SER A 62 -9.77 8.30 -13.08
N GLY A 63 -10.21 8.19 -11.83
CA GLY A 63 -11.56 8.55 -11.41
C GLY A 63 -11.78 8.41 -9.90
N LYS A 64 -13.00 8.71 -9.42
CA LYS A 64 -13.36 8.66 -7.99
C LYS A 64 -13.14 7.27 -7.38
N THR A 65 -13.58 6.21 -8.06
CA THR A 65 -13.41 4.83 -7.62
C THR A 65 -11.94 4.43 -7.52
N ALA A 66 -11.13 4.75 -8.53
CA ALA A 66 -9.71 4.41 -8.53
C ALA A 66 -8.93 5.17 -7.44
N ARG A 67 -9.29 6.43 -7.17
CA ARG A 67 -8.75 7.19 -6.04
C ARG A 67 -9.14 6.59 -4.69
N ALA A 68 -10.39 6.18 -4.54
CA ALA A 68 -10.84 5.52 -3.31
C ALA A 68 -10.07 4.21 -3.08
N LEU A 69 -9.92 3.38 -4.11
CA LEU A 69 -9.11 2.16 -4.04
C LEU A 69 -7.64 2.45 -3.73
N THR A 70 -7.07 3.49 -4.33
CA THR A 70 -5.69 3.93 -4.02
C THR A 70 -5.55 4.37 -2.56
N GLY A 71 -6.53 5.13 -2.04
CA GLY A 71 -6.57 5.51 -0.63
C GLY A 71 -6.71 4.31 0.31
N LEU A 72 -7.56 3.34 -0.04
CA LEU A 72 -7.69 2.09 0.72
C LEU A 72 -6.39 1.27 0.71
N ALA A 73 -5.69 1.22 -0.43
CA ALA A 73 -4.39 0.56 -0.52
C ALA A 73 -3.35 1.21 0.40
N VAL A 74 -3.34 2.55 0.49
CA VAL A 74 -2.49 3.28 1.46
C VAL A 74 -2.83 2.89 2.89
N VAL A 75 -4.12 2.89 3.25
CA VAL A 75 -4.53 2.54 4.62
C VAL A 75 -4.10 1.11 4.96
N ALA A 76 -4.34 0.16 4.07
CA ALA A 76 -3.93 -1.23 4.24
C ALA A 76 -2.40 -1.37 4.37
N ALA A 77 -1.64 -0.63 3.56
CA ALA A 77 -0.19 -0.61 3.63
C ALA A 77 0.33 -0.01 4.95
N LEU A 78 -0.28 1.06 5.46
CA LEU A 78 0.12 1.68 6.74
C LEU A 78 -0.26 0.83 7.96
N ILE A 79 -1.25 -0.06 7.84
CA ILE A 79 -1.48 -1.07 8.87
C ILE A 79 -0.30 -2.05 8.92
N SER A 80 0.22 -2.48 7.76
CA SER A 80 1.40 -3.36 7.67
C SER A 80 2.73 -2.66 8.03
N TYR A 81 2.95 -1.45 7.51
CA TYR A 81 4.26 -0.76 7.45
C TYR A 81 4.23 0.65 8.07
N GLY A 82 3.23 0.96 8.90
CA GLY A 82 3.03 2.30 9.46
C GLY A 82 4.07 2.72 10.51
N PRO A 83 3.96 3.97 11.00
CA PRO A 83 4.94 4.56 11.92
C PRO A 83 5.06 3.79 13.25
N GLN A 84 4.00 3.09 13.68
CA GLN A 84 4.01 2.20 14.83
C GLN A 84 5.07 1.09 14.75
N LYS A 85 5.59 0.78 13.55
CA LYS A 85 6.64 -0.24 13.37
C LYS A 85 8.02 0.22 13.84
N TRP A 86 8.28 1.52 13.98
CA TRP A 86 9.57 2.01 14.45
C TRP A 86 9.86 1.68 15.92
N ILE A 87 8.83 1.34 16.70
CA ILE A 87 8.94 0.89 18.09
C ILE A 87 8.81 -0.64 18.25
N ASP A 88 8.71 -1.37 17.13
CA ASP A 88 8.64 -2.83 17.12
C ASP A 88 10.03 -3.41 17.48
N PRO A 89 10.15 -4.36 18.42
CA PRO A 89 11.43 -4.99 18.76
C PRO A 89 12.15 -5.60 17.54
N ALA A 90 11.41 -6.01 16.51
CA ALA A 90 11.96 -6.58 15.28
C ALA A 90 12.37 -5.52 14.24
N ILE A 91 12.36 -4.22 14.57
CA ILE A 91 12.65 -3.14 13.61
C ILE A 91 14.01 -3.30 12.92
N GLY A 92 15.02 -3.86 13.61
CA GLY A 92 16.33 -4.15 13.01
C GLY A 92 16.25 -5.05 11.76
N GLU A 93 15.21 -5.87 11.64
CA GLU A 93 14.98 -6.79 10.53
C GLU A 93 14.00 -6.24 9.49
N ILE A 94 13.03 -5.41 9.90
CA ILE A 94 11.93 -4.95 9.02
C ILE A 94 12.08 -3.52 8.49
N TRP A 95 13.03 -2.72 9.00
CA TRP A 95 13.08 -1.29 8.71
C TRP A 95 13.15 -0.91 7.22
N PRO A 96 13.82 -1.64 6.30
CA PRO A 96 13.85 -1.25 4.89
C PRO A 96 12.47 -1.37 4.25
N ALA A 97 11.73 -2.42 4.61
CA ALA A 97 10.35 -2.62 4.15
C ALA A 97 9.40 -1.57 4.73
N VAL A 98 9.55 -1.25 6.02
CA VAL A 98 8.77 -0.19 6.69
C VAL A 98 9.00 1.17 6.01
N LEU A 99 10.25 1.54 5.78
CA LEU A 99 10.61 2.80 5.13
C LEU A 99 10.04 2.88 3.70
N LEU A 100 10.24 1.84 2.88
CA LEU A 100 9.72 1.80 1.51
C LEU A 100 8.19 1.83 1.48
N GLY A 101 7.52 1.12 2.40
CA GLY A 101 6.06 1.13 2.54
C GLY A 101 5.53 2.52 2.88
N GLN A 102 6.21 3.25 3.76
CA GLN A 102 5.86 4.63 4.10
C GLN A 102 6.11 5.60 2.93
N ILE A 103 7.24 5.49 2.23
CA ILE A 103 7.54 6.34 1.06
C ILE A 103 6.49 6.13 -0.03
N ALA A 104 6.17 4.87 -0.36
CA ALA A 104 5.14 4.55 -1.34
C ALA A 104 3.76 5.08 -0.90
N SER A 105 3.41 4.93 0.37
CA SER A 105 2.17 5.45 0.95
C SER A 105 2.08 6.98 0.86
N LEU A 106 3.16 7.70 1.17
CA LEU A 106 3.24 9.15 1.07
C LEU A 106 3.08 9.64 -0.38
N ILE A 107 3.72 8.94 -1.34
CA ILE A 107 3.57 9.24 -2.77
C ILE A 107 2.11 9.13 -3.18
N LEU A 108 1.43 8.05 -2.78
CA LEU A 108 0.02 7.83 -3.11
C LEU A 108 -0.91 8.83 -2.42
N LEU A 109 -0.68 9.15 -1.14
CA LEU A 109 -1.43 10.18 -0.43
C LEU A 109 -1.32 11.54 -1.12
N ALA A 110 -0.08 11.96 -1.44
CA ALA A 110 0.15 13.20 -2.15
C ALA A 110 -0.50 13.22 -3.54
N ALA A 111 -0.53 12.08 -4.22
CA ALA A 111 -1.18 11.94 -5.52
C ALA A 111 -2.71 12.00 -5.44
N VAL A 112 -3.32 11.40 -4.43
CA VAL A 112 -4.77 11.42 -4.21
C VAL A 112 -5.25 12.78 -3.71
N ALA A 113 -4.47 13.45 -2.85
CA ALA A 113 -4.81 14.74 -2.28
C ALA A 113 -4.76 15.90 -3.28
N LYS A 114 -4.03 15.77 -4.39
CA LYS A 114 -4.01 16.79 -5.44
C LYS A 114 -5.36 16.83 -6.17
N PRO A 115 -6.09 17.95 -6.14
CA PRO A 115 -7.35 18.08 -6.85
C PRO A 115 -7.15 17.96 -8.37
N ASN A 116 -8.11 17.33 -9.05
CA ASN A 116 -8.16 17.35 -10.51
C ASN A 116 -8.48 18.78 -10.96
N LEU A 117 -7.47 19.52 -11.41
CA LEU A 117 -7.62 20.85 -12.03
C LEU A 117 -8.52 20.85 -13.29
N GLY A 118 -9.02 19.69 -13.74
CA GLY A 118 -9.87 19.55 -14.92
C GLY A 118 -11.38 19.49 -14.68
N GLU A 119 -11.87 19.36 -13.43
CA GLU A 119 -13.32 19.30 -13.15
C GLU A 119 -13.94 20.67 -12.80
N SER A 120 -13.15 21.66 -12.40
CA SER A 120 -13.65 23.02 -12.09
C SER A 120 -14.16 23.80 -13.31
N GLY A 121 -13.90 23.34 -14.54
CA GLY A 121 -14.35 24.01 -15.77
C GLY A 121 -15.67 23.51 -16.36
N ARG A 122 -16.27 22.44 -15.84
CA ARG A 122 -17.49 21.82 -16.40
C ARG A 122 -18.75 22.00 -15.56
N ALA A 123 -18.64 22.62 -14.39
CA ALA A 123 -19.78 22.91 -13.51
C ALA A 123 -20.36 24.33 -13.72
N GLY A 124 -19.98 25.01 -14.81
CA GLY A 124 -20.35 26.41 -15.07
C GLY A 124 -20.75 26.73 -16.50
N SER A 125 -21.20 25.74 -17.29
CA SER A 125 -21.73 25.94 -18.64
C SER A 125 -23.10 25.30 -18.80
#